data_AF-A0A0Q9M8F0-F1
#
_entry.id   AF-A0A0Q9M8F0-F1
#
_cell.length_a   1.000
_cell.length_b   1.000
_cell.length_c   1.000
_cell.angle_alpha   90.00
_cell.angle_beta   90.00
_cell.angle_gamma   90.00
#
_symmetry.space_group_name_H-M   'P 1'
#
loop_
_entity.id
_entity.type
_entity.pdbx_description
1 polymer ?
#
loop_
_entity_poly.entity_id
_entity_poly.type
_entity_poly.pdbx_seq_one_letter_code
_entity_poly.pdbx_strand_id
1 'polypeptide(L)'
;MVVMNIQQIEEAAARKLDADREARIAFIRDIASASERFRAARESLAESERKLSQLHRQATTHGWTEADLKGFGIEPNPRNVGGRPRKPKAQRDGAAEAS
;
A
#
# COMPACT_ATOMS: atom_id res chain seq x y z
N MET A 1 -34.56 42.61 26.59
CA MET A 1 -34.30 41.70 25.45
C MET A 1 -33.71 42.55 24.35
N VAL A 2 -32.40 42.46 24.08
CA VAL A 2 -31.77 43.26 23.01
C VAL A 2 -32.11 42.56 21.70
N VAL A 3 -32.96 43.19 20.88
CA VAL A 3 -33.28 42.71 19.54
C VAL A 3 -32.09 43.05 18.64
N MET A 4 -31.44 42.04 18.05
CA MET A 4 -30.38 42.27 17.07
C MET A 4 -30.92 43.06 15.89
N ASN A 5 -30.21 44.09 15.47
CA ASN A 5 -30.54 44.82 14.26
C ASN A 5 -30.08 44.03 13.01
N ILE A 6 -30.57 44.46 11.84
CA ILE A 6 -30.31 43.77 10.56
C ILE A 6 -28.81 43.64 10.28
N GLN A 7 -28.02 44.69 10.55
CA GLN A 7 -26.56 44.66 10.34
C GLN A 7 -25.87 43.60 11.21
N GLN A 8 -26.27 43.50 12.48
CA GLN A 8 -25.72 42.48 13.39
C GLN A 8 -26.09 41.06 12.93
N ILE A 9 -27.28 40.87 12.36
CA ILE A 9 -27.72 39.56 11.82
C ILE A 9 -26.89 39.20 10.60
N GLU A 10 -26.66 40.15 9.69
CA GLU A 10 -25.82 39.97 8.50
C GLU A 10 -24.38 39.60 8.88
N GLU A 11 -23.77 40.32 9.82
CA GLU A 11 -22.42 40.02 10.32
C GLU A 11 -22.33 38.64 10.99
N ALA A 12 -23.35 38.26 11.77
CA ALA A 12 -23.40 36.94 12.40
C ALA A 12 -23.54 35.82 11.35
N ALA A 13 -24.38 36.02 10.34
CA ALA A 13 -24.55 35.07 9.24
C ALA A 13 -23.25 34.93 8.43
N ALA A 14 -22.59 36.04 8.07
CA ALA A 14 -21.33 36.05 7.35
C ALA A 14 -20.24 35.29 8.12
N ARG A 15 -20.04 35.61 9.41
CA ARG A 15 -19.07 34.90 10.27
C ARG A 15 -19.34 33.40 10.33
N LYS A 16 -20.60 32.99 10.39
CA LYS A 16 -20.97 31.57 10.42
C LYS A 16 -20.64 30.86 9.11
N LEU A 17 -20.92 31.50 7.98
CA LEU A 17 -20.58 30.96 6.66
C LEU A 17 -19.07 30.85 6.46
N ASP A 18 -18.31 31.87 6.89
CA ASP A 18 -16.85 31.85 6.82
C ASP A 18 -16.25 30.76 7.69
N ALA A 19 -16.75 30.59 8.92
CA ALA A 19 -16.32 29.53 9.82
C ALA A 19 -16.63 28.12 9.26
N ASP A 20 -17.82 27.90 8.71
CA ASP A 20 -18.19 26.62 8.06
C ASP A 20 -17.33 26.36 6.83
N ARG A 21 -17.05 27.39 6.02
CA ARG A 21 -16.16 27.29 4.86
C ARG A 21 -14.75 26.92 5.28
N GLU A 22 -14.19 27.58 6.28
CA GLU A 22 -12.83 27.29 6.77
C GLU A 22 -12.73 25.87 7.33
N ALA A 23 -13.73 25.43 8.10
CA ALA A 23 -13.78 24.06 8.62
C ALA A 23 -13.79 23.01 7.48
N ARG A 24 -14.55 23.25 6.42
CA ARG A 24 -14.58 22.37 5.23
C ARG A 24 -13.25 22.36 4.49
N ILE A 25 -12.61 23.52 4.33
CA ILE A 25 -11.30 23.64 3.68
C ILE A 25 -10.23 22.89 4.49
N ALA A 26 -10.20 23.08 5.81
CA ALA A 26 -9.29 22.38 6.71
C ALA A 26 -9.46 20.85 6.60
N PHE A 27 -10.71 20.38 6.63
CA PHE A 27 -11.00 18.95 6.50
C PHE A 27 -10.54 18.36 5.16
N ILE A 28 -10.78 19.07 4.05
CA ILE A 28 -10.30 18.63 2.72
C ILE A 28 -8.78 18.62 2.67
N ARG A 29 -8.10 19.61 3.27
CA ARG A 29 -6.64 19.64 3.36
C ARG A 29 -6.09 18.44 4.13
N ASP A 30 -6.73 18.07 5.23
CA ASP A 30 -6.33 16.92 6.02
C ASP A 30 -6.51 15.60 5.25
N ILE A 31 -7.64 15.45 4.55
CA ILE A 31 -7.86 14.30 3.66
C ILE A 31 -6.81 14.24 2.57
N ALA A 32 -6.51 15.36 1.91
CA ALA A 32 -5.51 15.40 0.85
C ALA A 32 -4.13 14.99 1.37
N SER A 33 -3.73 15.52 2.54
CA SER A 33 -2.48 15.15 3.20
C SER A 33 -2.42 13.69 3.60
N ALA A 34 -3.51 13.14 4.16
CA ALA A 34 -3.62 11.73 4.49
C ALA A 34 -3.54 10.85 3.24
N SER A 35 -4.18 11.26 2.14
CA SER A 35 -4.15 10.54 0.86
C SER A 35 -2.74 10.48 0.28
N GLU A 36 -2.00 11.59 0.32
CA GLU A 36 -0.61 11.66 -0.13
C GLU A 36 0.30 10.75 0.70
N ARG A 37 0.21 10.83 2.03
CA ARG A 37 0.97 9.96 2.95
C ARG A 37 0.66 8.48 2.72
N PHE A 38 -0.61 8.16 2.49
CA PHE A 38 -1.03 6.78 2.19
C PHE A 38 -0.42 6.27 0.88
N ARG A 39 -0.42 7.10 -0.18
CA ARG A 39 0.21 6.75 -1.46
C ARG A 39 1.72 6.54 -1.30
N ALA A 40 2.41 7.45 -0.62
CA ALA A 40 3.84 7.34 -0.36
C ALA A 40 4.19 6.08 0.46
N ALA A 41 3.42 5.79 1.52
CA ALA A 41 3.61 4.58 2.32
C ALA A 41 3.38 3.31 1.49
N ARG A 42 2.39 3.31 0.59
CA ARG A 42 2.11 2.17 -0.30
C ARG A 42 3.23 1.94 -1.31
N GLU A 43 3.82 3.02 -1.85
CA GLU A 43 4.96 2.93 -2.75
C GLU A 43 6.21 2.40 -2.04
N SER A 44 6.51 2.94 -0.85
CA SER A 44 7.61 2.47 -0.01
C SER A 44 7.47 0.99 0.40
N LEU A 45 6.24 0.56 0.73
CA LEU A 45 5.94 -0.85 0.97
C LEU A 45 6.20 -1.70 -0.27
N ALA A 46 5.74 -1.26 -1.45
CA ALA A 46 5.94 -1.99 -2.69
C ALA A 46 7.42 -2.11 -3.08
N GLU A 47 8.23 -1.07 -2.85
CA GLU A 47 9.68 -1.10 -3.05
C GLU A 47 10.34 -2.09 -2.08
N SER A 48 10.00 -2.00 -0.79
CA SER A 48 10.52 -2.90 0.25
C SER A 48 10.19 -4.36 -0.05
N GLU A 49 8.96 -4.64 -0.48
CA GLU A 49 8.50 -5.96 -0.92
C GLU A 49 9.28 -6.51 -2.12
N ARG A 50 9.58 -5.66 -3.12
CA ARG A 50 10.42 -6.04 -4.28
C ARG A 50 11.84 -6.36 -3.82
N LYS A 51 12.43 -5.50 -2.99
CA LYS A 51 13.79 -5.68 -2.46
C LYS A 51 13.90 -6.95 -1.62
N LEU A 52 12.93 -7.19 -0.73
CA LEU A 52 12.87 -8.44 0.06
C LEU A 52 12.82 -9.66 -0.86
N SER A 53 11.97 -9.64 -1.89
CA SER A 53 11.86 -10.75 -2.85
C SER A 53 13.17 -11.00 -3.60
N GLN A 54 13.89 -9.93 -3.98
CA GLN A 54 15.19 -10.03 -4.65
C GLN A 54 16.26 -10.61 -3.73
N LEU A 55 16.39 -10.08 -2.52
CA LEU A 55 17.38 -10.53 -1.53
C LEU A 55 17.11 -11.99 -1.12
N HIS A 56 15.85 -12.36 -0.97
CA HIS A 56 15.47 -13.74 -0.67
C HIS A 56 15.89 -14.71 -1.77
N ARG A 57 15.72 -14.35 -3.05
CA ARG A 57 16.21 -15.15 -4.19
C ARG A 57 17.74 -15.23 -4.23
N GLN A 58 18.42 -14.13 -3.90
CA GLN A 58 19.88 -14.11 -3.81
C GLN A 58 20.36 -15.04 -2.69
N ALA A 59 19.73 -15.00 -1.51
CA ALA A 59 20.05 -15.91 -0.41
C ALA A 59 19.93 -17.38 -0.83
N THR A 60 18.84 -17.76 -1.51
CA THR A 60 18.69 -19.13 -2.03
C THR A 60 19.75 -19.49 -3.08
N THR A 61 20.23 -18.51 -3.86
CA THR A 61 21.32 -18.72 -4.83
C THR A 61 22.66 -18.91 -4.12
N HIS A 62 22.84 -18.27 -2.96
CA HIS A 62 24.02 -18.43 -2.10
C HIS A 62 23.96 -19.67 -1.18
N GLY A 63 22.99 -20.56 -1.39
CA GLY A 63 22.91 -21.84 -0.67
C GLY A 63 22.12 -21.81 0.64
N TRP A 64 21.51 -20.68 1.00
CA TRP A 64 20.60 -20.61 2.14
C TRP A 64 19.27 -21.30 1.83
N THR A 65 18.78 -22.14 2.73
CA THR A 65 17.47 -22.78 2.59
C THR A 65 16.36 -21.90 3.16
N GLU A 66 15.11 -22.18 2.78
CA GLU A 66 13.93 -21.53 3.36
C GLU A 66 13.87 -21.72 4.89
N ALA A 67 14.30 -22.89 5.37
CA ALA A 67 14.33 -23.20 6.80
C ALA A 67 15.37 -22.36 7.55
N ASP A 68 16.54 -22.11 6.93
CA ASP A 68 17.57 -21.25 7.52
C ASP A 68 17.06 -19.80 7.64
N LEU A 69 16.48 -19.26 6.57
CA LEU A 69 15.92 -17.91 6.56
C LEU A 69 14.79 -17.75 7.59
N LYS A 70 13.89 -18.73 7.66
CA LYS A 70 12.84 -18.77 8.68
C LYS A 70 13.41 -18.89 10.09
N GLY A 71 14.51 -19.62 10.28
CA GLY A 71 15.24 -19.71 11.55
C GLY A 71 15.77 -18.35 12.03
N PHE A 72 16.12 -17.45 11.11
CA PHE A 72 16.46 -16.05 11.42
C PHE A 72 15.26 -15.11 11.54
N GLY A 73 14.03 -15.64 11.44
CA GLY A 73 12.80 -14.84 11.42
C GLY A 73 12.61 -14.03 10.14
N ILE A 74 13.33 -14.36 9.06
CA ILE A 74 13.17 -13.73 7.75
C ILE A 74 12.09 -14.50 7.01
N GLU A 75 10.91 -13.91 6.95
CA GLU A 75 9.79 -14.49 6.21
C GLU A 75 9.81 -14.06 4.73
N PRO A 76 9.37 -14.93 3.81
CA PRO A 76 9.19 -14.55 2.43
C PRO A 76 8.11 -13.47 2.31
N ASN A 77 8.21 -12.64 1.27
CA ASN A 77 7.20 -11.62 1.01
C ASN A 77 5.79 -12.26 0.99
N PRO A 78 4.82 -11.77 1.79
CA PRO A 78 3.49 -12.37 1.91
C PRO A 78 2.73 -12.43 0.59
N ARG A 79 3.00 -11.52 -0.36
CA ARG A 79 2.41 -11.55 -1.71
C ARG A 79 2.93 -12.71 -2.57
N ASN A 80 4.11 -13.25 -2.27
CA ASN A 80 4.68 -14.41 -2.97
C ASN A 80 4.19 -15.75 -2.39
N VAL A 81 3.57 -15.75 -1.21
CA VAL A 81 3.06 -16.97 -0.56
C VAL A 81 1.77 -17.48 -1.23
N GLY A 82 1.06 -16.62 -1.98
CA GLY A 82 -0.22 -16.95 -2.64
C GLY A 82 -0.25 -16.88 -4.17
N GLY A 83 0.91 -16.88 -4.84
CA GLY A 83 0.99 -16.51 -6.26
C GLY A 83 1.58 -17.57 -7.19
N ARG A 84 0.68 -18.34 -7.81
CA ARG A 84 0.83 -19.15 -9.05
C ARG A 84 1.09 -20.66 -8.85
N PRO A 85 0.12 -21.54 -9.23
CA PRO A 85 0.38 -22.96 -9.38
C PRO A 85 1.52 -23.16 -10.39
N ARG A 86 2.62 -23.80 -9.96
CA ARG A 86 3.64 -24.30 -10.88
C ARG A 86 2.99 -25.40 -11.71
N LYS A 87 2.65 -25.12 -12.97
CA LYS A 87 2.31 -26.20 -13.92
C LYS A 87 3.52 -27.14 -13.99
N PRO A 88 3.36 -28.45 -13.74
CA PRO A 88 4.44 -29.40 -13.92
C PRO A 88 4.86 -29.41 -15.39
N LYS A 89 6.17 -29.32 -15.60
CA LYS A 89 6.82 -29.35 -16.91
C LYS A 89 6.59 -30.75 -17.49
N ALA A 90 5.76 -30.85 -18.54
CA ALA A 90 5.58 -32.10 -19.26
C ALA A 90 6.95 -32.56 -19.79
N GLN A 91 7.40 -33.69 -19.26
CA GLN A 91 8.59 -34.40 -19.63
C GLN A 91 8.41 -34.88 -21.08
N ARG A 92 9.24 -34.35 -22.00
CA ARG A 92 9.41 -34.93 -23.33
C ARG A 92 10.32 -36.13 -23.15
N ASP A 93 9.74 -37.28 -22.86
CA ASP A 93 10.41 -38.56 -23.09
C ASP A 93 10.32 -38.88 -24.58
N GLY A 94 11.48 -39.10 -25.19
CA GLY A 94 11.59 -39.57 -26.56
C GLY A 94 11.06 -40.99 -26.70
N ALA A 95 10.44 -41.26 -27.84
CA ALA A 95 10.41 -42.59 -28.41
C ALA A 95 11.08 -42.47 -29.79
N ALA A 96 12.37 -42.80 -29.80
CA ALA A 96 13.03 -43.30 -30.98
C ALA A 96 12.49 -44.72 -31.31
N GLU A 97 12.69 -45.12 -32.55
CA GLU A 97 12.55 -46.48 -33.10
C GLU A 97 11.14 -47.02 -33.38
N ALA A 98 10.78 -47.02 -34.66
CA ALA A 98 10.55 -48.28 -35.38
C ALA A 98 10.84 -48.04 -36.87
N SER A 99 11.90 -48.70 -37.35
CA SER A 99 12.13 -49.01 -38.77
C SER A 99 11.16 -50.08 -39.25
#